data_AF-A0A7V4P9C1-F1
#
_entry.id   AF-A0A7V4P9C1-F1
#
_cell.length_a   1.000
_cell.length_b   1.000
_cell.length_c   1.000
_cell.angle_alpha   90.00
_cell.angle_beta   90.00
_cell.angle_gamma   90.00
#
_symmetry.space_group_name_H-M   'P 1'
#
loop_
_entity.id
_entity.type
_entity.pdbx_description
1 polymer ?
#
loop_
_entity_poly.entity_id
_entity_poly.type
_entity_poly.pdbx_seq_one_letter_code
_entity_poly.pdbx_strand_id
1 'polypeptide(L)'
;MPVPEIVKQVKAAPLFQHVGEAIDDKTVKTAADWPACLASLQGNKWVNIGTSMMNRIFAVADATHDPDWMGRRWDSVIDSRKAQITRAIGPALQPVMRKNKLPKSFEYFVVGDILKAWLLTEYPDKPAADWSDLVMKWYLAGHVPCGYTGAVPAGKSTDPTRLPDPAKGKLVVF
;
A
#
# COMPACT_ATOMS: atom_id res chain seq x y z
N MET A 1 -13.91 17.38 -4.55
CA MET A 1 -12.50 17.14 -4.90
C MET A 1 -12.48 16.17 -6.08
N PRO A 2 -11.74 16.44 -7.17
CA PRO A 2 -11.65 15.50 -8.28
C PRO A 2 -11.02 14.17 -7.80
N VAL A 3 -11.49 13.06 -8.36
CA VAL A 3 -10.91 11.74 -8.11
C VAL A 3 -9.48 11.74 -8.68
N PRO A 4 -8.46 11.42 -7.88
CA PRO A 4 -7.07 11.47 -8.33
C PRO A 4 -6.81 10.41 -9.41
N GLU A 5 -5.78 10.64 -10.20
CA GLU A 5 -5.44 9.76 -11.32
C GLU A 5 -5.16 8.32 -10.87
N ILE A 6 -4.50 8.14 -9.72
CA ILE A 6 -4.23 6.79 -9.19
C ILE A 6 -5.52 5.99 -8.92
N VAL A 7 -6.59 6.64 -8.46
CA VAL A 7 -7.88 5.95 -8.20
C VAL A 7 -8.57 5.58 -9.51
N LYS A 8 -8.39 6.37 -10.58
CA LYS A 8 -8.89 6.02 -11.91
C LYS A 8 -8.10 4.85 -12.49
N GLN A 9 -6.78 4.87 -12.35
CA GLN A 9 -5.89 3.80 -12.83
C GLN A 9 -6.24 2.46 -12.16
N VAL A 10 -6.33 2.41 -10.83
CA VAL A 10 -6.69 1.15 -10.14
C VAL A 10 -8.09 0.68 -10.48
N LYS A 11 -9.04 1.59 -10.74
CA LYS A 11 -10.40 1.22 -11.15
C LYS A 11 -10.43 0.59 -12.55
N ALA A 12 -9.56 1.04 -13.45
CA ALA A 12 -9.47 0.54 -14.82
C ALA A 12 -8.55 -0.69 -14.95
N ALA A 13 -7.70 -0.94 -13.95
CA ALA A 13 -6.73 -2.02 -13.96
C ALA A 13 -7.38 -3.41 -13.79
N PRO A 14 -6.73 -4.48 -14.27
CA PRO A 14 -7.14 -5.87 -14.05
C PRO A 14 -6.82 -6.34 -12.62
N LEU A 15 -7.23 -5.57 -11.61
CA LEU A 15 -6.92 -5.87 -10.21
C LEU A 15 -7.27 -7.33 -9.87
N PHE A 16 -6.30 -8.01 -9.26
CA PHE A 16 -6.40 -9.37 -8.77
C PHE A 16 -6.63 -10.47 -9.83
N GLN A 17 -6.53 -10.17 -11.12
CA GLN A 17 -6.77 -11.16 -12.18
C GLN A 17 -5.66 -12.23 -12.26
N HIS A 18 -4.44 -11.89 -11.86
CA HIS A 18 -3.25 -12.73 -12.01
C HIS A 18 -2.71 -13.27 -10.67
N VAL A 19 -3.54 -13.25 -9.63
CA VAL A 19 -3.13 -13.71 -8.29
C VAL A 19 -2.90 -15.21 -8.28
N GLY A 20 -1.71 -15.61 -7.83
CA GLY A 20 -1.22 -16.99 -7.79
C GLY A 20 -0.53 -17.43 -9.07
N GLU A 21 -0.44 -16.59 -10.10
CA GLU A 21 0.33 -16.90 -11.30
C GLU A 21 1.84 -16.81 -11.05
N ALA A 22 2.61 -17.60 -11.79
CA ALA A 22 4.05 -17.54 -11.73
C ALA A 22 4.55 -16.20 -12.29
N ILE A 23 5.45 -15.54 -11.57
CA ILE A 23 6.01 -14.25 -11.96
C ILE A 23 7.46 -14.45 -12.39
N ASP A 24 7.76 -14.21 -13.66
CA ASP A 24 9.13 -14.25 -14.21
C ASP A 24 9.85 -12.91 -13.98
N ASP A 25 9.98 -12.52 -12.70
CA ASP A 25 10.74 -11.34 -12.29
C ASP A 25 11.63 -11.72 -11.10
N LYS A 26 12.96 -11.72 -11.33
CA LYS A 26 13.96 -12.11 -10.32
C LYS A 26 13.99 -11.16 -9.12
N THR A 27 13.41 -9.96 -9.24
CA THR A 27 13.32 -8.96 -8.17
C THR A 27 12.19 -9.23 -7.18
N VAL A 28 11.30 -10.18 -7.47
CA VAL A 28 10.22 -10.56 -6.56
C VAL A 28 10.34 -12.01 -6.08
N LYS A 29 9.58 -12.31 -5.04
CA LYS A 29 9.34 -13.66 -4.53
C LYS A 29 7.84 -13.91 -4.58
N THR A 30 7.42 -14.97 -5.26
CA THR A 30 6.01 -15.34 -5.31
C THR A 30 5.58 -16.01 -3.99
N ALA A 31 4.46 -15.57 -3.41
CA ALA A 31 3.81 -16.27 -2.31
C ALA A 31 3.17 -17.56 -2.84
N ALA A 32 3.21 -18.66 -2.07
CA ALA A 32 2.70 -19.94 -2.53
C ALA A 32 1.17 -19.98 -2.61
N ASP A 33 0.49 -19.30 -1.68
CA ASP A 33 -0.95 -19.31 -1.51
C ASP A 33 -1.44 -18.09 -0.70
N TRP A 34 -2.77 -17.99 -0.53
CA TRP A 34 -3.40 -16.95 0.29
C TRP A 34 -2.94 -16.97 1.75
N PRO A 35 -2.86 -18.11 2.46
CA PRO A 35 -2.29 -18.16 3.81
C PRO A 35 -0.89 -17.54 3.92
N ALA A 36 0.03 -17.88 3.00
CA ALA A 36 1.38 -17.32 2.96
C ALA A 36 1.36 -15.81 2.66
N CYS A 37 0.51 -15.37 1.72
CA CYS A 37 0.29 -13.96 1.40
C CYS A 37 -0.21 -13.17 2.63
N LEU A 38 -1.23 -13.68 3.33
CA LEU A 38 -1.80 -13.04 4.53
C LEU A 38 -0.81 -13.00 5.70
N ALA A 39 -0.07 -14.09 5.93
CA ALA A 39 0.97 -14.14 6.95
C ALA A 39 2.08 -13.12 6.65
N SER A 40 2.45 -12.97 5.38
CA SER A 40 3.43 -11.97 4.95
C SER A 40 2.91 -10.53 5.12
N LEU A 41 1.65 -10.26 4.76
CA LEU A 41 1.02 -8.94 4.92
C LEU A 41 1.00 -8.48 6.38
N GLN A 42 0.77 -9.42 7.28
CA GLN A 42 0.73 -9.18 8.73
C GLN A 42 2.12 -9.22 9.37
N GLY A 43 3.16 -9.56 8.61
CA GLY A 43 4.52 -9.64 9.11
C GLY A 43 5.04 -8.27 9.53
N ASN A 44 5.74 -8.23 10.67
CA ASN A 44 6.31 -6.99 11.25
C ASN A 44 7.08 -6.14 10.23
N LYS A 45 7.82 -6.79 9.31
CA LYS A 45 8.57 -6.08 8.26
C LYS A 45 7.66 -5.25 7.36
N TRP A 46 6.59 -5.86 6.86
CA TRP A 46 5.66 -5.20 5.93
C TRP A 46 4.88 -4.08 6.62
N VAL A 47 4.38 -4.36 7.81
CA VAL A 47 3.68 -3.38 8.65
C VAL A 47 4.57 -2.19 8.97
N ASN A 48 5.85 -2.43 9.30
CA ASN A 48 6.81 -1.36 9.58
C ASN A 48 7.08 -0.48 8.35
N ILE A 49 7.26 -1.08 7.15
CA ILE A 49 7.43 -0.31 5.90
C ILE A 49 6.20 0.59 5.67
N GLY A 50 4.99 0.01 5.73
CA GLY A 50 3.75 0.77 5.55
C GLY A 50 3.58 1.90 6.57
N THR A 51 3.97 1.67 7.82
CA THR A 51 3.94 2.67 8.90
C THR A 51 4.96 3.78 8.67
N SER A 52 6.19 3.43 8.31
CA SER A 52 7.24 4.40 7.99
C SER A 52 6.85 5.27 6.79
N MET A 53 6.25 4.70 5.74
CA MET A 53 5.71 5.49 4.63
C MET A 53 4.67 6.51 5.10
N MET A 54 3.69 6.06 5.90
CA MET A 54 2.66 6.96 6.44
C MET A 54 3.24 8.06 7.33
N ASN A 55 4.24 7.76 8.16
CA ASN A 55 4.89 8.77 9.00
C ASN A 55 5.63 9.82 8.17
N ARG A 56 6.27 9.44 7.05
CA ARG A 56 6.90 10.39 6.13
C ARG A 56 5.86 11.30 5.48
N ILE A 57 4.79 10.71 4.95
CA ILE A 57 3.67 11.46 4.36
C ILE A 57 3.08 12.43 5.39
N PHE A 58 2.85 11.96 6.63
CA PHE A 58 2.34 12.79 7.71
C PHE A 58 3.27 13.97 8.02
N ALA A 59 4.59 13.74 8.10
CA ALA A 59 5.54 14.81 8.38
C ALA A 59 5.57 15.89 7.28
N VAL A 60 5.43 15.51 6.01
CA VAL A 60 5.28 16.46 4.90
C VAL A 60 3.95 17.19 4.98
N ALA A 61 2.86 16.50 5.31
CA ALA A 61 1.55 17.12 5.50
C ALA A 61 1.57 18.16 6.64
N ASP A 62 2.14 17.81 7.80
CA ASP A 62 2.26 18.70 8.95
C ASP A 62 3.08 19.96 8.60
N ALA A 63 4.18 19.81 7.84
CA ALA A 63 5.01 20.93 7.41
C ALA A 63 4.38 21.82 6.32
N THR A 64 3.33 21.37 5.64
CA THR A 64 2.70 22.09 4.51
C THR A 64 1.43 22.85 4.87
N HIS A 65 0.86 22.59 6.06
CA HIS A 65 -0.38 23.21 6.53
C HIS A 65 -0.16 24.08 7.76
N ASP A 66 -1.20 24.80 8.19
CA ASP A 66 -1.16 25.59 9.43
C ASP A 66 -1.11 24.69 10.69
N PRO A 67 -0.57 25.19 11.83
CA PRO A 67 -0.25 24.38 13.03
C PRO A 67 -1.40 23.57 13.64
N ASP A 68 -2.66 23.86 13.29
CA ASP A 68 -3.83 23.16 13.81
C ASP A 68 -4.54 22.30 12.75
N TRP A 69 -4.12 22.40 11.49
CA TRP A 69 -4.79 21.73 10.39
C TRP A 69 -4.84 20.21 10.59
N MET A 70 -3.72 19.63 11.06
CA MET A 70 -3.62 18.19 11.32
C MET A 70 -4.70 17.73 12.29
N GLY A 71 -4.81 18.38 13.46
CA GLY A 71 -5.79 18.01 14.48
C GLY A 71 -7.25 18.23 14.09
N ARG A 72 -7.52 19.19 13.19
CA ARG A 72 -8.89 19.51 12.76
C ARG A 72 -9.37 18.71 11.54
N ARG A 73 -8.46 18.35 10.62
CA ARG A 73 -8.84 17.90 9.28
C ARG A 73 -8.23 16.59 8.82
N TRP A 74 -7.07 16.18 9.36
CA TRP A 74 -6.35 15.02 8.83
C TRP A 74 -7.21 13.75 8.77
N ASP A 75 -7.87 13.40 9.87
CA ASP A 75 -8.70 12.19 9.93
C ASP A 75 -9.86 12.23 8.93
N SER A 76 -10.55 13.38 8.83
CA SER A 76 -11.63 13.57 7.86
C SER A 76 -11.17 13.40 6.41
N VAL A 77 -9.95 13.86 6.11
CA VAL A 77 -9.33 13.75 4.80
C VAL A 77 -9.01 12.29 4.49
N ILE A 78 -8.40 11.59 5.46
CA ILE A 78 -8.07 10.16 5.35
C ILE A 78 -9.33 9.32 5.15
N ASP A 79 -10.37 9.54 5.95
CA ASP A 79 -11.62 8.77 5.88
C ASP A 79 -12.38 9.00 4.59
N SER A 80 -12.46 10.25 4.12
CA SER A 80 -13.05 10.59 2.83
C SER A 80 -12.34 9.88 1.67
N ARG A 81 -11.01 9.81 1.72
CA ARG A 81 -10.19 9.13 0.69
C ARG A 81 -10.36 7.62 0.73
N LYS A 82 -10.31 7.01 1.92
CA LYS A 82 -10.57 5.58 2.10
C LYS A 82 -11.93 5.19 1.54
N ALA A 83 -12.98 5.97 1.84
CA ALA A 83 -14.33 5.71 1.33
C ALA A 83 -14.39 5.75 -0.21
N GLN A 84 -13.69 6.70 -0.84
CA GLN A 84 -13.61 6.79 -2.30
C GLN A 84 -12.84 5.61 -2.92
N ILE A 85 -11.71 5.22 -2.32
CA ILE A 85 -10.91 4.07 -2.75
C ILE A 85 -11.73 2.78 -2.65
N THR A 86 -12.34 2.52 -1.48
CA THR A 86 -13.19 1.34 -1.26
C THR A 86 -14.32 1.27 -2.28
N ARG A 87 -14.97 2.40 -2.60
CA ARG A 87 -16.02 2.44 -3.63
C ARG A 87 -15.46 2.13 -5.02
N ALA A 88 -14.27 2.61 -5.34
CA ALA A 88 -13.64 2.41 -6.65
C ALA A 88 -13.21 0.96 -6.90
N ILE A 89 -12.58 0.31 -5.91
CA ILE A 89 -12.01 -1.04 -6.07
C ILE A 89 -12.95 -2.15 -5.58
N GLY A 90 -14.00 -1.81 -4.83
CA GLY A 90 -14.94 -2.77 -4.25
C GLY A 90 -15.48 -3.81 -5.23
N PRO A 91 -15.90 -3.44 -6.46
CA PRO A 91 -16.36 -4.40 -7.46
C PRO A 91 -15.32 -5.46 -7.85
N ALA A 92 -14.02 -5.13 -7.84
CA ALA A 92 -12.95 -6.08 -8.11
C ALA A 92 -12.52 -6.87 -6.85
N LEU A 93 -12.51 -6.21 -5.69
CA LEU A 93 -12.02 -6.77 -4.44
C LEU A 93 -13.00 -7.77 -3.81
N GLN A 94 -14.29 -7.47 -3.79
CA GLN A 94 -15.30 -8.28 -3.08
C GLN A 94 -15.45 -9.72 -3.63
N PRO A 95 -15.43 -9.97 -4.95
CA PRO A 95 -15.41 -11.33 -5.49
C PRO A 95 -14.21 -12.16 -5.00
N VAL A 96 -13.01 -11.57 -5.00
CA VAL A 96 -11.77 -12.22 -4.56
C VAL A 96 -11.83 -12.55 -3.07
N MET A 97 -12.28 -11.60 -2.25
CA MET A 97 -12.44 -11.81 -0.81
C MET A 97 -13.43 -12.93 -0.50
N ARG A 98 -14.60 -12.95 -1.15
CA ARG A 98 -15.62 -14.00 -0.92
C ARG A 98 -15.14 -15.36 -1.39
N LYS A 99 -14.58 -15.45 -2.61
CA LYS A 99 -14.08 -16.71 -3.19
C LYS A 99 -13.02 -17.36 -2.31
N ASN A 100 -12.11 -16.55 -1.76
CA ASN A 100 -10.96 -17.04 -1.00
C ASN A 100 -11.11 -16.91 0.52
N LYS A 101 -12.31 -16.54 1.02
CA LYS A 101 -12.62 -16.34 2.44
C LYS A 101 -11.62 -15.40 3.15
N LEU A 102 -11.24 -14.31 2.48
CA LEU A 102 -10.23 -13.38 3.00
C LEU A 102 -10.81 -12.50 4.12
N PRO A 103 -10.02 -12.20 5.16
CA PRO A 103 -10.47 -11.35 6.26
C PRO A 103 -10.60 -9.89 5.82
N LYS A 104 -11.39 -9.11 6.57
CA LYS A 104 -11.54 -7.65 6.33
C LYS A 104 -10.21 -6.90 6.38
N SER A 105 -9.24 -7.39 7.15
CA SER A 105 -7.88 -6.82 7.19
C SER A 105 -7.20 -6.81 5.81
N PHE A 106 -7.51 -7.77 4.92
CA PHE A 106 -7.00 -7.75 3.54
C PHE A 106 -7.44 -6.49 2.79
N GLU A 107 -8.72 -6.11 2.89
CA GLU A 107 -9.22 -4.87 2.32
C GLU A 107 -8.51 -3.65 2.91
N TYR A 108 -8.25 -3.64 4.23
CA TYR A 108 -7.54 -2.53 4.87
C TYR A 108 -6.10 -2.37 4.34
N PHE A 109 -5.40 -3.46 4.03
CA PHE A 109 -4.08 -3.39 3.40
C PHE A 109 -4.16 -2.80 2.00
N VAL A 110 -5.02 -3.34 1.13
CA VAL A 110 -5.18 -2.85 -0.25
C VAL A 110 -5.58 -1.38 -0.28
N VAL A 111 -6.60 -1.00 0.50
CA VAL A 111 -7.05 0.39 0.59
C VAL A 111 -5.95 1.28 1.14
N GLY A 112 -5.21 0.81 2.15
CA GLY A 112 -4.09 1.53 2.74
C GLY A 112 -2.93 1.75 1.76
N ASP A 113 -2.64 0.81 0.87
CA ASP A 113 -1.60 0.96 -0.16
C ASP A 113 -1.98 2.00 -1.20
N ILE A 114 -3.21 1.92 -1.72
CA ILE A 114 -3.72 2.90 -2.68
C ILE A 114 -3.85 4.28 -2.03
N LEU A 115 -4.22 4.35 -0.75
CA LEU A 115 -4.25 5.59 0.01
C LEU A 115 -2.87 6.24 0.07
N LYS A 116 -1.82 5.47 0.40
CA LYS A 116 -0.44 6.00 0.40
C LYS A 116 -0.07 6.57 -0.96
N ALA A 117 -0.36 5.85 -2.03
CA ALA A 117 -0.11 6.31 -3.40
C ALA A 117 -0.85 7.61 -3.73
N TRP A 118 -2.11 7.74 -3.32
CA TRP A 118 -2.84 9.00 -3.42
C TRP A 118 -2.14 10.10 -2.62
N LEU A 119 -1.92 9.89 -1.32
CA LEU A 119 -1.36 10.93 -0.46
C LEU A 119 0.00 11.45 -0.96
N LEU A 120 0.82 10.60 -1.58
CA LEU A 120 2.11 11.00 -2.15
C LEU A 120 2.00 11.93 -3.37
N THR A 121 0.84 12.00 -4.02
CA THR A 121 0.56 13.01 -5.06
C THR A 121 0.33 14.40 -4.49
N GLU A 122 -0.01 14.49 -3.20
CA GLU A 122 -0.30 15.75 -2.51
C GLU A 122 0.81 16.16 -1.54
N TYR A 123 1.44 15.16 -0.92
CA TYR A 123 2.50 15.29 0.07
C TYR A 123 3.72 14.51 -0.43
N PRO A 124 4.43 15.05 -1.43
CA PRO A 124 5.49 14.33 -2.11
C PRO A 124 6.67 14.06 -1.18
N ASP A 125 7.01 12.78 -1.05
CA ASP A 125 8.21 12.30 -0.38
C ASP A 125 8.85 11.22 -1.24
N LYS A 126 10.08 11.44 -1.71
CA LYS A 126 10.72 10.58 -2.72
C LYS A 126 10.91 9.13 -2.23
N PRO A 127 11.46 8.85 -1.03
CA PRO A 127 11.59 7.47 -0.57
C PRO A 127 10.25 6.73 -0.41
N ALA A 128 9.21 7.41 0.07
CA ALA A 128 7.88 6.81 0.14
C ALA A 128 7.25 6.64 -1.25
N ALA A 129 7.46 7.56 -2.18
CA ALA A 129 7.04 7.43 -3.57
C ALA A 129 7.66 6.19 -4.23
N ASP A 130 8.96 5.96 -4.06
CA ASP A 130 9.64 4.78 -4.64
C ASP A 130 9.02 3.45 -4.16
N TRP A 131 8.69 3.36 -2.87
CA TRP A 131 7.98 2.21 -2.32
C TRP A 131 6.56 2.08 -2.85
N SER A 132 5.84 3.21 -2.91
CA SER A 132 4.47 3.24 -3.39
C SER A 132 4.37 2.84 -4.86
N ASP A 133 5.27 3.34 -5.71
CA ASP A 133 5.31 3.03 -7.13
C ASP A 133 5.62 1.54 -7.35
N LEU A 134 6.54 0.98 -6.57
CA LEU A 134 6.82 -0.45 -6.59
C LEU A 134 5.60 -1.30 -6.22
N VAL A 135 4.86 -0.92 -5.18
CA VAL A 135 3.62 -1.60 -4.75
C VAL A 135 2.53 -1.46 -5.81
N MET A 136 2.32 -0.24 -6.31
CA MET A 136 1.27 0.05 -7.29
C MET A 136 1.53 -0.64 -8.63
N LYS A 137 2.79 -0.78 -9.06
CA LYS A 137 3.16 -1.57 -10.25
C LYS A 137 2.49 -2.95 -10.22
N TRP A 138 2.54 -3.65 -9.08
CA TRP A 138 2.02 -5.02 -8.96
C TRP A 138 0.51 -5.09 -8.85
N TYR A 139 -0.13 -4.15 -8.14
CA TYR A 139 -1.59 -4.06 -8.16
C TYR A 139 -2.12 -3.80 -9.58
N LEU A 140 -1.52 -2.86 -10.30
CA LEU A 140 -1.92 -2.53 -11.68
C LEU A 140 -1.67 -3.69 -12.66
N ALA A 141 -0.67 -4.53 -12.39
CA ALA A 141 -0.42 -5.77 -13.12
C ALA A 141 -1.34 -6.93 -12.69
N GLY A 142 -2.29 -6.72 -11.78
CA GLY A 142 -3.27 -7.74 -11.37
C GLY A 142 -2.81 -8.69 -10.27
N HIS A 143 -1.67 -8.40 -9.61
CA HIS A 143 -1.13 -9.18 -8.50
C HIS A 143 -1.34 -8.47 -7.14
N VAL A 144 -1.01 -9.15 -6.04
CA VAL A 144 -1.08 -8.63 -4.68
C VAL A 144 0.32 -8.54 -4.07
N PRO A 145 0.91 -7.34 -3.96
CA PRO A 145 2.11 -7.15 -3.14
C PRO A 145 1.78 -7.40 -1.67
N CYS A 146 2.52 -8.30 -1.04
CA CYS A 146 2.18 -8.84 0.27
C CYS A 146 3.35 -8.91 1.26
N GLY A 147 4.53 -8.40 0.91
CA GLY A 147 5.66 -8.43 1.85
C GLY A 147 6.98 -7.99 1.27
N TYR A 148 8.02 -8.12 2.09
CA TYR A 148 9.40 -7.81 1.71
C TYR A 148 10.39 -8.73 2.42
N THR A 149 11.35 -9.27 1.67
CA THR A 149 12.34 -10.21 2.20
C THR A 149 13.58 -9.54 2.77
N GLY A 150 13.88 -8.29 2.36
CA GLY A 150 15.07 -7.57 2.78
C GLY A 150 15.12 -7.25 4.28
N ALA A 151 16.25 -6.70 4.70
CA ALA A 151 16.40 -6.20 6.07
C ALA A 151 15.60 -4.89 6.23
N VAL A 152 14.86 -4.78 7.33
CA VAL A 152 14.23 -3.52 7.75
C VAL A 152 15.11 -2.94 8.87
N PRO A 153 15.40 -1.63 8.88
CA PRO A 153 16.20 -1.03 9.95
C PRO A 153 15.65 -1.36 11.34
N ALA A 154 16.52 -1.75 12.27
CA ALA A 154 16.13 -2.06 13.64
C ALA A 154 15.63 -0.81 14.39
N GLY A 155 14.62 -0.95 15.27
CA GLY A 155 14.13 0.11 16.16
C GLY A 155 12.60 0.36 16.11
N LYS A 156 12.12 1.37 16.85
CA LYS A 156 10.70 1.74 16.94
C LYS A 156 10.21 2.36 15.63
N SER A 157 8.97 2.05 15.23
CA SER A 157 8.31 2.42 13.97
C SER A 157 8.06 3.92 13.74
N THR A 158 8.43 4.78 14.69
CA THR A 158 8.11 6.21 14.71
C THR A 158 9.09 7.08 13.94
N ASP A 159 10.21 6.53 13.47
CA ASP A 159 11.22 7.29 12.72
C ASP A 159 10.87 7.30 11.21
N PRO A 160 10.50 8.46 10.64
CA PRO A 160 10.14 8.59 9.23
C PRO A 160 11.34 8.30 8.30
N THR A 161 12.58 8.32 8.78
CA THR A 161 13.76 8.15 7.92
C THR A 161 14.11 6.70 7.54
N ARG A 162 13.33 5.71 8.01
CA ARG A 162 13.76 4.30 8.05
C ARG A 162 13.17 3.38 6.99
N LEU A 163 12.79 3.89 5.83
CA LEU A 163 12.41 2.99 4.75
C LEU A 163 13.63 2.20 4.28
N PRO A 164 13.57 0.86 4.23
CA PRO A 164 14.63 0.09 3.62
C PRO A 164 14.74 0.45 2.13
N ASP A 165 15.93 0.32 1.57
CA ASP A 165 16.11 0.40 0.12
C ASP A 165 15.37 -0.78 -0.54
N PRO A 166 14.39 -0.55 -1.43
CA PRO A 166 13.66 -1.62 -2.11
C PRO A 166 14.58 -2.57 -2.91
N ALA A 167 15.74 -2.08 -3.37
CA ALA A 167 16.69 -2.86 -4.16
C ALA A 167 17.51 -3.87 -3.33
N LYS A 168 17.50 -3.75 -1.99
CA LYS A 168 18.28 -4.62 -1.07
C LYS A 168 17.51 -5.86 -0.60
N GLY A 169 16.47 -6.23 -1.32
CA GLY A 169 15.61 -7.37 -1.00
C GLY A 169 14.66 -7.66 -2.15
N LYS A 170 13.66 -8.49 -1.88
CA LYS A 170 12.63 -8.83 -2.85
C LYS A 170 11.27 -8.49 -2.30
N LEU A 171 10.43 -7.87 -3.13
CA LEU A 171 9.01 -7.76 -2.83
C LEU A 171 8.40 -9.17 -2.86
N VAL A 172 7.54 -9.47 -1.89
CA VAL A 172 6.72 -10.68 -1.94
C VAL A 172 5.42 -10.32 -2.65
N VAL A 173 5.06 -11.09 -3.67
CA VAL A 173 3.88 -10.84 -4.51
C VAL A 173 3.09 -12.13 -4.63
N PHE A 174 1.77 -12.05 -4.61
CA PHE A 174 0.87 -13.16 -4.88
C PHE A 174 0.08 -12.91 -6.15
#